data_AF-A0A2W4N578-F1
#
_entry.id   AF-A0A2W4N578-F1
#
_cell.length_a   1.000
_cell.length_b   1.000
_cell.length_c   1.000
_cell.angle_alpha   90.00
_cell.angle_beta   90.00
_cell.angle_gamma   90.00
#
_symmetry.space_group_name_H-M   'P 1'
#
loop_
_entity.id
_entity.type
_entity.pdbx_description
1 polymer ?
#
loop_
_entity_poly.entity_id
_entity_poly.type
_entity_poly.pdbx_seq_one_letter_code
_entity_poly.pdbx_strand_id
1 'polypeptide(L)'
;MQEEILRRAWEMHRSGRTWREIGEELGIEGRVLRKRVARWRARTQRQEMAAEEGEAPATVASPALDQSDNLLPVVLNLKRVTAPEELIDNYLDALIEAQAAEHELDTEQDEATVELPADGGPVGVVFTGDWHVGNRWTDHALLREHLRLIRETPGLYWVGMGDYADLFLGRKAGIGVQQHVMPLDMQRRAVQRLMVDGKALAYLAGNHDRWLWQMAGVDYVREAAEAAGRPYLGYGGILWIHVGEQRYKVIVWHDYPGRSAINPGNNQRRVRADYGGADVVVLAHLHNNYRQEGTTPAGDYLDLRSGTYKMRDDHAAQRAGAKAGDPRMPLIILWPDEHLVWAFRDFAHPKVLATFISLREQYGGKGRVA
;
A
#
# COMPACT_ATOMS: atom_id res chain seq x y z
N MET A 1 23.05 -39.79 -9.42
CA MET A 1 23.87 -40.46 -8.39
C MET A 1 23.26 -41.82 -8.16
N GLN A 2 24.00 -42.90 -8.38
CA GLN A 2 23.48 -44.27 -8.31
C GLN A 2 23.02 -44.60 -6.88
N GLU A 3 21.95 -45.39 -6.76
CA GLU A 3 21.28 -45.75 -5.49
C GLU A 3 22.23 -46.47 -4.51
N GLU A 4 23.18 -47.22 -5.05
CA GLU A 4 24.23 -47.91 -4.31
C GLU A 4 25.17 -46.94 -3.56
N ILE A 5 25.48 -45.78 -4.15
CA ILE A 5 26.31 -44.74 -3.52
C ILE A 5 25.57 -44.12 -2.33
N LEU A 6 24.24 -43.96 -2.44
CA LEU A 6 23.39 -43.42 -1.37
C LEU A 6 23.25 -44.38 -0.19
N ARG A 7 23.10 -45.69 -0.49
CA ARG A 7 23.05 -46.75 0.52
C ARG A 7 24.38 -46.89 1.26
N ARG A 8 25.50 -46.94 0.53
CA ARG A 8 26.85 -46.98 1.10
C ARG A 8 27.12 -45.75 1.99
N ALA A 9 26.77 -44.54 1.52
CA ALA A 9 26.91 -43.32 2.32
C ALA A 9 26.05 -43.35 3.61
N TRP A 10 24.86 -43.94 3.57
CA TRP A 10 24.01 -44.10 4.74
C TRP A 10 24.59 -45.09 5.77
N GLU A 11 25.15 -46.22 5.32
CA GLU A 11 25.79 -47.20 6.20
C GLU A 11 27.05 -46.63 6.86
N MET A 12 27.87 -45.89 6.11
CA MET A 12 29.04 -45.18 6.63
C MET A 12 28.65 -44.11 7.66
N HIS A 13 27.51 -43.45 7.48
CA HIS A 13 27.01 -42.50 8.48
C HIS A 13 26.51 -43.22 9.75
N ARG A 14 25.82 -44.35 9.60
CA ARG A 14 25.35 -45.17 10.73
C ARG A 14 26.49 -45.77 11.55
N SER A 15 27.67 -45.98 10.96
CA SER A 15 28.87 -46.41 11.68
C SER A 15 29.60 -45.27 12.40
N GLY A 16 29.05 -44.06 12.40
CA GLY A 16 29.55 -42.92 13.19
C GLY A 16 30.34 -41.89 12.38
N ARG A 17 30.52 -42.07 11.07
CA ARG A 17 31.26 -41.11 10.24
C ARG A 17 30.43 -39.87 9.91
N THR A 18 31.11 -38.72 9.83
CA THR A 18 30.48 -37.45 9.49
C THR A 18 30.23 -37.35 7.98
N TRP A 19 29.22 -36.55 7.58
CA TRP A 19 28.92 -36.31 6.16
C TRP A 19 30.07 -35.68 5.38
N ARG A 20 30.99 -35.00 6.08
CA ARG A 20 32.20 -34.43 5.48
C ARG A 20 33.18 -35.52 5.07
N GLU A 21 33.51 -36.43 5.99
CA GLU A 21 34.44 -37.56 5.74
C GLU A 21 33.92 -38.52 4.68
N ILE A 22 32.60 -38.74 4.65
CA ILE A 22 31.96 -39.60 3.64
C ILE A 22 31.95 -38.89 2.28
N GLY A 23 31.72 -37.57 2.28
CA GLY A 23 31.76 -36.75 1.07
C GLY A 23 33.14 -36.71 0.42
N GLU A 24 34.20 -36.58 1.23
CA GLU A 24 35.60 -36.61 0.78
C GLU A 24 35.95 -37.97 0.14
N GLU A 25 35.51 -39.09 0.71
CA GLU A 25 35.74 -40.44 0.15
C GLU A 25 34.98 -40.68 -1.17
N LEU A 26 33.76 -40.16 -1.27
CA LEU A 26 32.88 -40.39 -2.44
C LEU A 26 33.00 -39.30 -3.52
N GLY A 27 33.90 -38.33 -3.35
CA GLY A 27 34.09 -37.22 -4.28
C GLY A 27 32.86 -36.30 -4.40
N ILE A 28 32.06 -36.17 -3.34
CA ILE A 28 30.80 -35.42 -3.32
C ILE A 28 30.80 -34.48 -2.12
N GLU A 29 30.44 -33.22 -2.31
CA GLU A 29 30.32 -32.27 -1.19
C GLU A 29 29.37 -32.82 -0.09
N GLY A 30 29.86 -32.91 1.15
CA GLY A 30 29.14 -33.55 2.26
C GLY A 30 27.73 -32.97 2.53
N ARG A 31 27.54 -31.67 2.29
CA ARG A 31 26.21 -31.02 2.41
C ARG A 31 25.24 -31.50 1.34
N VAL A 32 25.72 -31.70 0.11
CA VAL A 32 24.95 -32.24 -1.02
C VAL A 32 24.63 -33.71 -0.77
N LEU A 33 25.61 -34.48 -0.27
CA LEU A 33 25.43 -35.89 0.07
C LEU A 33 24.34 -36.09 1.14
N ARG A 34 24.40 -35.33 2.25
CA ARG A 34 23.40 -35.36 3.32
C ARG A 34 21.98 -35.14 2.82
N LYS A 35 21.77 -34.10 1.98
CA LYS A 35 20.44 -33.79 1.42
C LYS A 35 19.92 -34.90 0.52
N ARG A 36 20.80 -35.52 -0.27
CA ARG A 36 20.42 -36.61 -1.20
C ARG A 36 20.11 -37.91 -0.46
N VAL A 37 20.89 -38.27 0.57
CA VAL A 37 20.62 -39.44 1.42
C VAL A 37 19.31 -39.30 2.19
N ALA A 38 19.00 -38.11 2.71
CA ALA A 38 17.72 -37.87 3.39
C ALA A 38 16.49 -38.08 2.48
N ARG A 39 16.55 -37.59 1.24
CA ARG A 39 15.48 -37.79 0.25
C ARG A 39 15.33 -39.25 -0.16
N TRP A 40 16.44 -39.95 -0.33
CA TRP A 40 16.45 -41.38 -0.65
C TRP A 40 15.83 -42.20 0.48
N ARG A 41 16.23 -41.97 1.75
CA ARG A 41 15.66 -42.63 2.93
C ARG A 41 14.14 -42.45 3.05
N ALA A 42 13.64 -41.23 2.82
CA ALA A 42 12.20 -40.96 2.87
C ALA A 42 11.42 -41.71 1.77
N ARG A 43 12.03 -41.91 0.60
CA ARG A 43 11.44 -42.68 -0.50
C ARG A 43 11.45 -44.17 -0.19
N THR A 44 12.58 -44.71 0.28
CA THR A 44 12.71 -46.13 0.66
C THR A 44 11.78 -46.49 1.82
N GLN A 45 11.66 -45.63 2.84
CA GLN A 45 10.77 -45.87 3.97
C GLN A 45 9.29 -45.90 3.55
N ARG A 46 8.87 -45.07 2.58
CA ARG A 46 7.51 -45.14 2.02
C ARG A 46 7.28 -46.42 1.21
N GLN A 47 8.30 -46.92 0.52
CA GLN A 47 8.22 -48.16 -0.24
C GLN A 47 8.26 -49.40 0.67
N GLU A 48 9.02 -49.36 1.77
CA GLU A 48 9.02 -50.39 2.82
C GLU A 48 7.67 -50.43 3.54
N MET A 49 7.07 -49.29 3.90
CA MET A 49 5.73 -49.23 4.48
C MET A 49 4.63 -49.75 3.53
N ALA A 50 4.74 -49.44 2.23
CA ALA A 50 3.80 -49.95 1.22
C ALA A 50 3.99 -51.44 0.89
N ALA A 51 5.18 -52.00 1.15
CA ALA A 51 5.47 -53.42 1.00
C ALA A 51 5.13 -54.24 2.26
N GLU A 52 5.16 -53.62 3.44
CA GLU A 52 4.66 -54.20 4.71
C GLU A 52 3.12 -54.19 4.79
N GLU A 53 2.41 -53.36 4.01
CA GLU A 53 0.94 -53.38 3.85
C GLU A 53 0.44 -54.46 2.87
N GLY A 54 1.14 -55.60 2.80
CA GLY A 54 0.87 -56.72 1.92
C GLY A 54 0.85 -58.09 2.60
N GLU A 55 0.17 -58.23 3.75
CA GLU A 55 -0.59 -59.42 4.21
C GLU A 55 -1.04 -59.19 5.66
N ALA A 56 -2.35 -59.26 5.93
CA ALA A 56 -2.91 -59.05 7.25
C ALA A 56 -2.50 -60.18 8.23
N PRO A 57 -2.00 -59.88 9.45
CA PRO A 57 -1.67 -60.92 10.41
C PRO A 57 -2.91 -61.49 11.09
N ALA A 58 -2.93 -62.82 11.22
CA ALA A 58 -3.94 -63.60 11.95
C ALA A 58 -4.10 -63.11 13.40
N THR A 59 -5.35 -62.87 13.79
CA THR A 59 -5.78 -62.47 15.13
C THR A 59 -5.51 -63.57 16.16
N VAL A 60 -4.85 -63.22 17.26
CA VAL A 60 -4.88 -63.98 18.52
C VAL A 60 -6.32 -64.07 19.00
N ALA A 61 -6.81 -65.29 19.20
CA ALA A 61 -8.18 -65.58 19.62
C ALA A 61 -8.51 -64.92 20.97
N SER A 62 -9.27 -63.82 20.90
CA SER A 62 -10.12 -63.39 22.01
C SER A 62 -11.30 -64.38 22.11
N PRO A 63 -11.85 -64.63 23.31
CA PRO A 63 -12.85 -65.68 23.52
C PRO A 63 -13.99 -65.48 22.53
N ALA A 64 -14.34 -66.55 21.82
CA ALA A 64 -15.31 -66.54 20.74
C ALA A 64 -16.65 -65.96 21.22
N LEU A 65 -16.84 -64.67 21.01
CA LEU A 65 -18.16 -64.10 20.86
C LEU A 65 -18.55 -64.41 19.42
N ASP A 66 -19.43 -65.39 19.30
CA ASP A 66 -20.20 -65.61 18.10
C ASP A 66 -20.88 -64.28 17.71
N GLN A 67 -20.27 -63.60 16.75
CA GLN A 67 -20.85 -62.47 16.03
C GLN A 67 -20.98 -62.83 14.54
N SER A 68 -21.14 -64.12 14.23
CA SER A 68 -21.72 -64.47 12.94
C SER A 68 -23.19 -64.01 12.95
N ASP A 69 -23.54 -63.25 11.92
CA ASP A 69 -24.90 -62.78 11.57
C ASP A 69 -25.45 -61.47 12.16
N ASN A 70 -24.62 -60.51 12.60
CA ASN A 70 -25.15 -59.16 12.91
C ASN A 70 -24.25 -57.97 12.58
N LEU A 71 -23.37 -58.08 11.59
CA LEU A 71 -22.85 -56.87 10.95
C LEU A 71 -23.94 -56.33 10.04
N LEU A 72 -24.75 -55.41 10.58
CA LEU A 72 -25.57 -54.51 9.78
C LEU A 72 -24.68 -53.96 8.65
N PRO A 73 -25.15 -53.94 7.39
CA PRO A 73 -24.38 -53.34 6.31
C PRO A 73 -24.00 -51.92 6.73
N VAL A 74 -22.70 -51.65 6.83
CA VAL A 74 -22.24 -50.27 6.97
C VAL A 74 -22.51 -49.58 5.64
N VAL A 75 -23.70 -49.00 5.53
CA VAL A 75 -24.07 -48.14 4.42
C VAL A 75 -23.33 -46.82 4.62
N LEU A 76 -22.20 -46.67 3.94
CA LEU A 76 -21.54 -45.37 3.82
C LEU A 76 -22.42 -44.47 2.95
N ASN A 77 -23.22 -43.65 3.61
CA ASN A 77 -24.09 -42.68 2.94
C ASN A 77 -23.27 -41.41 2.61
N LEU A 78 -22.36 -41.53 1.64
CA LEU A 78 -21.64 -40.38 1.11
C LEU A 78 -22.62 -39.53 0.29
N LYS A 79 -22.87 -38.28 0.73
CA LYS A 79 -23.80 -37.36 0.04
C LYS A 79 -23.41 -37.10 -1.43
N ARG A 80 -22.13 -37.24 -1.80
CA ARG A 80 -21.56 -37.23 -3.16
C ARG A 80 -20.12 -37.77 -3.11
N VAL A 81 -19.74 -38.65 -4.04
CA VAL A 81 -18.37 -39.22 -4.14
C VAL A 81 -17.44 -38.31 -4.95
N THR A 82 -18.01 -37.46 -5.82
CA THR A 82 -17.34 -36.38 -6.56
C THR A 82 -18.34 -35.21 -6.74
N ALA A 83 -17.84 -33.96 -6.73
CA ALA A 83 -18.67 -32.82 -7.14
C ALA A 83 -18.94 -32.94 -8.65
N PRO A 84 -20.19 -32.80 -9.13
CA PRO A 84 -20.47 -32.78 -10.56
C PRO A 84 -19.68 -31.65 -11.22
N GLU A 85 -19.00 -31.92 -12.33
CA GLU A 85 -18.23 -30.92 -13.08
C GLU A 85 -19.12 -29.72 -13.48
N GLU A 86 -20.37 -29.99 -13.87
CA GLU A 86 -21.40 -28.97 -14.15
C GLU A 86 -21.65 -28.02 -12.96
N LEU A 87 -21.54 -28.50 -11.71
CA LEU A 87 -21.69 -27.63 -10.53
C LEU A 87 -20.46 -26.73 -10.32
N ILE A 88 -19.28 -27.21 -10.70
CA ILE A 88 -18.06 -26.41 -10.68
C ILE A 88 -18.16 -25.33 -11.75
N ASP A 89 -18.61 -25.67 -12.95
CA ASP A 89 -18.81 -24.72 -14.06
C ASP A 89 -19.82 -23.63 -13.69
N ASN A 90 -20.99 -24.01 -13.16
CA ASN A 90 -21.99 -23.05 -12.69
C ASN A 90 -21.45 -22.11 -11.58
N TYR A 91 -20.58 -22.64 -10.70
CA TYR A 91 -19.93 -21.82 -9.68
C TYR A 91 -18.91 -20.84 -10.29
N LEU A 92 -18.18 -21.26 -11.31
CA LEU A 92 -17.25 -20.38 -12.04
C LEU A 92 -18.00 -19.26 -12.78
N ASP A 93 -19.12 -19.56 -13.43
CA ASP A 93 -19.93 -18.54 -14.10
C ASP A 93 -20.45 -17.50 -13.11
N ALA A 94 -20.98 -17.94 -11.96
CA ALA A 94 -21.41 -17.03 -10.90
C ALA A 94 -20.26 -16.18 -10.34
N LEU A 95 -19.05 -16.73 -10.25
CA LEU A 95 -17.86 -15.98 -9.85
C LEU A 95 -17.46 -14.93 -10.89
N ILE A 96 -17.55 -15.24 -12.19
CA ILE A 96 -17.27 -14.29 -13.27
C ILE A 96 -18.25 -13.13 -13.23
N GLU A 97 -19.54 -13.40 -13.04
CA GLU A 97 -20.56 -12.36 -12.90
C GLU A 97 -20.31 -11.49 -11.66
N ALA A 98 -20.02 -12.11 -10.52
CA ALA A 98 -19.70 -11.39 -9.29
C ALA A 98 -18.43 -10.53 -9.44
N GLN A 99 -17.41 -11.04 -10.13
CA GLN A 99 -16.18 -10.30 -10.43
C GLN A 99 -16.45 -9.09 -11.33
N ALA A 100 -17.27 -9.25 -12.36
CA ALA A 100 -17.64 -8.13 -13.24
C ALA A 100 -18.40 -7.04 -12.46
N ALA A 101 -19.36 -7.42 -11.63
CA ALA A 101 -20.10 -6.49 -10.78
C ALA A 101 -19.20 -5.80 -9.74
N GLU A 102 -18.23 -6.52 -9.15
CA GLU A 102 -17.27 -5.94 -8.22
C GLU A 102 -16.36 -4.92 -8.91
N HIS A 103 -15.89 -5.21 -10.12
CA HIS A 103 -15.08 -4.28 -10.91
C HIS A 103 -15.84 -3.01 -11.31
N GLU A 104 -17.14 -3.11 -11.59
CA GLU A 104 -17.99 -1.93 -11.84
C GLU A 104 -18.24 -1.08 -10.58
N LEU A 105 -18.16 -1.67 -9.39
CA LEU A 105 -18.29 -0.97 -8.11
C LEU A 105 -16.97 -0.35 -7.65
N ASP A 106 -15.83 -0.73 -8.23
CA ASP A 106 -14.54 -0.16 -7.85
C ASP A 106 -14.39 1.26 -8.40
N THR A 107 -14.36 2.22 -7.48
CA THR A 107 -14.22 3.65 -7.82
C THR A 107 -12.77 4.11 -7.87
N GLU A 108 -11.81 3.24 -7.58
CA GLU A 108 -10.37 3.53 -7.68
C GLU A 108 -9.98 3.84 -9.13
N GLN A 109 -9.14 4.87 -9.33
CA GLN A 109 -8.75 5.37 -10.64
C GLN A 109 -7.22 5.55 -10.71
N ASP A 110 -6.60 5.09 -11.80
CA ASP A 110 -5.19 5.40 -12.09
C ASP A 110 -4.99 6.83 -12.62
N GLU A 111 -6.04 7.41 -13.21
CA GLU A 111 -6.06 8.74 -13.79
C GLU A 111 -7.41 9.43 -13.54
N ALA A 112 -7.38 10.69 -13.12
CA ALA A 112 -8.57 11.50 -12.94
C ALA A 112 -8.40 12.91 -13.53
N THR A 113 -9.51 13.54 -13.88
CA THR A 113 -9.55 14.93 -14.34
C THR A 113 -10.44 15.75 -13.43
N VAL A 114 -9.97 16.92 -13.01
CA VAL A 114 -10.74 17.90 -12.24
C VAL A 114 -10.80 19.23 -12.97
N GLU A 115 -12.02 19.73 -13.11
CA GLU A 115 -12.33 21.04 -13.70
C GLU A 115 -12.54 22.03 -12.55
N LEU A 116 -11.70 23.07 -12.49
CA LEU A 116 -11.82 24.11 -11.47
C LEU A 116 -12.57 25.33 -12.00
N PRO A 117 -13.25 26.09 -11.12
CA PRO A 117 -14.08 27.20 -11.54
C PRO A 117 -13.32 28.20 -12.42
N ALA A 118 -13.95 28.59 -13.53
CA ALA A 118 -13.45 29.61 -14.44
C ALA A 118 -13.69 31.04 -13.89
N ASP A 119 -13.41 31.26 -12.60
CA ASP A 119 -13.52 32.60 -11.98
C ASP A 119 -12.39 33.55 -12.40
N GLY A 120 -11.53 33.10 -13.32
CA GLY A 120 -10.50 33.89 -13.98
C GLY A 120 -9.24 34.13 -13.15
N GLY A 121 -9.19 33.65 -11.90
CA GLY A 121 -8.02 33.80 -11.03
C GLY A 121 -7.12 32.57 -11.00
N PRO A 122 -5.82 32.74 -10.67
CA PRO A 122 -4.93 31.61 -10.42
C PRO A 122 -5.41 30.77 -9.25
N VAL A 123 -5.21 29.46 -9.35
CA VAL A 123 -5.64 28.47 -8.36
C VAL A 123 -4.46 28.02 -7.53
N GLY A 124 -4.66 27.86 -6.22
CA GLY A 124 -3.70 27.24 -5.33
C GLY A 124 -4.07 25.78 -5.06
N VAL A 125 -3.12 24.86 -5.10
CA VAL A 125 -3.32 23.45 -4.74
C VAL A 125 -2.29 23.03 -3.69
N VAL A 126 -2.76 22.68 -2.50
CA VAL A 126 -1.95 22.19 -1.38
C VAL A 126 -1.90 20.67 -1.39
N PHE A 127 -0.73 20.08 -1.27
CA PHE A 127 -0.59 18.63 -1.12
C PHE A 127 -0.41 18.28 0.34
N THR A 128 -1.41 17.63 0.94
CA THR A 128 -1.40 17.33 2.38
C THR A 128 -1.77 15.89 2.66
N GLY A 129 -0.97 15.24 3.48
CA GLY A 129 -1.15 13.87 3.96
C GLY A 129 -0.26 13.68 5.18
N ASP A 130 0.01 12.42 5.55
CA ASP A 130 0.76 12.08 6.76
C ASP A 130 0.22 12.85 7.98
N TRP A 131 -1.11 12.90 8.11
CA TRP A 131 -1.79 13.58 9.21
C TRP A 131 -1.63 12.80 10.50
N HIS A 132 -1.65 11.46 10.44
CA HIS A 132 -1.51 10.57 11.59
C HIS A 132 -2.39 10.98 12.77
N VAL A 133 -3.67 11.28 12.49
CA VAL A 133 -4.65 11.63 13.52
C VAL A 133 -4.75 10.48 14.52
N GLY A 134 -4.71 10.82 15.80
CA GLY A 134 -4.71 9.84 16.90
C GLY A 134 -3.36 9.52 17.50
N ASN A 135 -2.23 9.95 16.94
CA ASN A 135 -0.92 9.82 17.60
C ASN A 135 -0.63 10.99 18.55
N ARG A 136 -0.04 10.74 19.72
CA ARG A 136 0.32 11.76 20.73
C ARG A 136 1.38 12.76 20.26
N TRP A 137 2.14 12.42 19.23
CA TRP A 137 3.18 13.26 18.65
C TRP A 137 2.70 14.03 17.41
N THR A 138 1.44 13.89 17.05
CA THR A 138 0.82 14.66 15.97
C THR A 138 0.40 16.03 16.47
N ASP A 139 0.75 17.09 15.74
CA ASP A 139 0.26 18.44 15.99
C ASP A 139 -1.14 18.63 15.37
N HIS A 140 -2.16 18.12 16.08
CA HIS A 140 -3.55 18.23 15.64
C HIS A 140 -4.05 19.67 15.57
N ALA A 141 -3.47 20.57 16.38
CA ALA A 141 -3.84 21.99 16.37
C ALA A 141 -3.39 22.64 15.05
N LEU A 142 -2.15 22.39 14.64
CA LEU A 142 -1.62 22.87 13.36
C LEU A 142 -2.37 22.28 12.17
N LEU A 143 -2.65 20.96 12.18
CA LEU A 143 -3.47 20.31 11.16
C LEU A 143 -4.84 21.00 11.01
N ARG A 144 -5.53 21.22 12.13
CA ARG A 144 -6.85 21.85 12.13
C ARG A 144 -6.79 23.28 11.60
N GLU A 145 -5.76 24.03 11.96
CA GLU A 145 -5.54 25.39 11.46
C GLU A 145 -5.24 25.40 9.96
N HIS A 146 -4.39 24.50 9.47
CA HIS A 146 -4.09 24.36 8.04
C HIS A 146 -5.33 24.03 7.21
N LEU A 147 -6.15 23.07 7.66
CA LEU A 147 -7.41 22.74 7.00
C LEU A 147 -8.41 23.91 7.04
N ARG A 148 -8.43 24.67 8.14
CA ARG A 148 -9.23 25.91 8.23
C ARG A 148 -8.78 26.94 7.19
N LEU A 149 -7.47 27.19 7.07
CA LEU A 149 -6.92 28.13 6.10
C LEU A 149 -7.26 27.74 4.66
N ILE A 150 -7.13 26.46 4.31
CA ILE A 150 -7.53 25.95 2.99
C ILE A 150 -9.01 26.21 2.75
N ARG A 151 -9.88 25.80 3.67
CA ARG A 151 -11.33 25.97 3.56
C ARG A 151 -11.76 27.43 3.44
N GLU A 152 -11.09 28.35 4.14
CA GLU A 152 -11.50 29.76 4.21
C GLU A 152 -10.83 30.64 3.14
N THR A 153 -9.77 30.16 2.47
CA THR A 153 -9.09 30.93 1.40
C THR A 153 -9.71 30.65 0.03
N PRO A 154 -10.32 31.63 -0.66
CA PRO A 154 -10.89 31.43 -2.00
C PRO A 154 -9.84 30.98 -3.01
N GLY A 155 -10.20 30.03 -3.88
CA GLY A 155 -9.30 29.48 -4.91
C GLY A 155 -8.18 28.57 -4.39
N LEU A 156 -8.11 28.30 -3.07
CA LEU A 156 -7.17 27.37 -2.48
C LEU A 156 -7.82 26.00 -2.27
N TYR A 157 -7.31 24.98 -2.93
CA TYR A 157 -7.76 23.59 -2.89
C TYR A 157 -6.67 22.67 -2.34
N TRP A 158 -6.98 21.39 -2.20
CA TRP A 158 -5.98 20.42 -1.75
C TRP A 158 -6.12 19.04 -2.39
N VAL A 159 -5.01 18.31 -2.43
CA VAL A 159 -4.96 16.88 -2.77
C VAL A 159 -4.53 16.10 -1.53
N GLY A 160 -5.30 15.08 -1.18
CA GLY A 160 -5.03 14.21 -0.05
C GLY A 160 -3.97 13.18 -0.38
N MET A 161 -2.86 13.17 0.35
CA MET A 161 -1.67 12.37 0.03
C MET A 161 -1.53 11.07 0.86
N GLY A 162 -2.59 10.64 1.55
CA GLY A 162 -2.60 9.41 2.35
C GLY A 162 -2.06 9.56 3.78
N ASP A 163 -2.14 8.49 4.57
CA ASP A 163 -1.76 8.40 5.99
C ASP A 163 -2.53 9.40 6.88
N TYR A 164 -3.86 9.39 6.78
CA TYR A 164 -4.69 10.37 7.48
C TYR A 164 -4.87 10.03 8.97
N ALA A 165 -5.08 8.76 9.29
CA ALA A 165 -5.14 8.25 10.67
C ALA A 165 -3.88 7.43 10.98
N ASP A 166 -3.42 7.43 12.23
CA ASP A 166 -2.16 6.76 12.60
C ASP A 166 -2.30 5.22 12.65
N LEU A 167 -3.48 4.68 12.94
CA LEU A 167 -3.90 3.29 12.69
C LEU A 167 -2.82 2.19 12.83
N PHE A 168 -1.95 2.24 13.84
CA PHE A 168 -1.00 1.15 14.05
C PHE A 168 -1.75 -0.15 14.39
N LEU A 169 -1.62 -1.14 13.50
CA LEU A 169 -2.43 -2.36 13.47
C LEU A 169 -1.57 -3.62 13.32
N GLY A 170 -2.06 -4.75 13.84
CA GLY A 170 -1.46 -6.10 13.71
C GLY A 170 0.05 -6.15 13.94
N ARG A 171 0.82 -6.72 13.00
CA ARG A 171 2.29 -6.83 13.15
C ARG A 171 3.01 -5.47 13.14
N LYS A 172 2.34 -4.40 12.72
CA LYS A 172 2.88 -3.03 12.73
C LYS A 172 2.59 -2.30 14.05
N ALA A 173 1.69 -2.84 14.88
CA ALA A 173 1.24 -2.25 16.14
C ALA A 173 2.39 -1.82 17.05
N GLY A 174 3.34 -2.73 17.34
CA GLY A 174 4.60 -2.46 18.03
C GLY A 174 4.53 -1.41 19.14
N ILE A 175 5.51 -0.49 19.15
CA ILE A 175 5.48 0.69 20.03
C ILE A 175 4.49 1.76 19.54
N GLY A 176 4.08 1.71 18.26
CA GLY A 176 3.18 2.70 17.66
C GLY A 176 1.82 2.77 18.35
N VAL A 177 1.24 1.64 18.74
CA VAL A 177 -0.05 1.61 19.48
C VAL A 177 0.05 2.31 20.84
N GLN A 178 1.21 2.29 21.49
CA GLN A 178 1.43 2.99 22.77
C GLN A 178 1.47 4.53 22.60
N GLN A 179 1.51 5.01 21.36
CA GLN A 179 1.47 6.43 21.05
C GLN A 179 0.05 6.89 20.70
N HIS A 180 -0.93 5.99 20.59
CA HIS A 180 -2.31 6.38 20.32
C HIS A 180 -2.92 7.10 21.53
N VAL A 181 -3.58 8.23 21.28
CA VAL A 181 -4.36 8.98 22.28
C VAL A 181 -5.86 8.71 22.20
N MET A 182 -6.28 7.91 21.21
CA MET A 182 -7.68 7.52 21.04
C MET A 182 -7.80 6.14 20.36
N PRO A 183 -8.94 5.44 20.55
CA PRO A 183 -9.21 4.18 19.86
C PRO A 183 -9.24 4.33 18.34
N LEU A 184 -8.95 3.25 17.62
CA LEU A 184 -8.84 3.24 16.14
C LEU A 184 -10.11 3.74 15.43
N ASP A 185 -11.29 3.32 15.89
CA ASP A 185 -12.56 3.79 15.33
C ASP A 185 -12.72 5.31 15.50
N MET A 186 -12.27 5.88 16.63
CA MET A 186 -12.30 7.32 16.84
C MET A 186 -11.31 8.05 15.94
N GLN A 187 -10.14 7.48 15.65
CA GLN A 187 -9.21 8.04 14.67
C GLN A 187 -9.86 8.12 13.29
N ARG A 188 -10.47 7.01 12.84
CA ARG A 188 -11.19 6.93 11.56
C ARG A 188 -12.32 7.97 11.49
N ARG A 189 -13.21 8.02 12.49
CA ARG A 189 -14.33 8.99 12.51
C ARG A 189 -13.85 10.44 12.51
N ALA A 190 -12.81 10.74 13.28
CA ALA A 190 -12.23 12.09 13.32
C ALA A 190 -11.68 12.48 11.95
N VAL A 191 -10.96 11.57 11.28
CA VAL A 191 -10.44 11.80 9.93
C VAL A 191 -11.56 11.95 8.90
N GLN A 192 -12.56 11.08 8.88
CA GLN A 192 -13.70 11.20 7.97
C GLN A 192 -14.37 12.58 8.11
N ARG A 193 -14.50 13.09 9.34
CA ARG A 193 -15.05 14.44 9.57
C ARG A 193 -14.19 15.56 9.00
N LEU A 194 -12.87 15.39 8.99
CA LEU A 194 -11.88 16.34 8.45
C LEU A 194 -11.78 16.26 6.92
N MET A 195 -11.95 15.08 6.34
CA MET A 195 -11.77 14.83 4.90
C MET A 195 -12.90 15.38 4.04
N VAL A 196 -14.15 15.39 4.52
CA VAL A 196 -15.33 15.82 3.73
C VAL A 196 -15.44 17.35 3.65
N ASP A 197 -14.34 18.00 3.27
CA ASP A 197 -14.30 19.41 2.91
C ASP A 197 -14.49 19.56 1.39
N GLY A 198 -15.33 20.49 0.97
CA GLY A 198 -15.69 20.69 -0.45
C GLY A 198 -14.52 21.09 -1.36
N LYS A 199 -13.31 21.28 -0.81
CA LYS A 199 -12.11 21.74 -1.52
C LYS A 199 -11.07 20.66 -1.84
N ALA A 200 -11.33 19.41 -1.48
CA ALA A 200 -10.48 18.30 -1.92
C ALA A 200 -10.62 18.09 -3.43
N LEU A 201 -9.50 17.88 -4.13
CA LEU A 201 -9.48 17.58 -5.56
C LEU A 201 -9.42 16.08 -5.84
N ALA A 202 -8.67 15.35 -5.02
CA ALA A 202 -8.54 13.91 -5.07
C ALA A 202 -8.00 13.38 -3.75
N TYR A 203 -8.18 12.08 -3.52
CA TYR A 203 -7.65 11.39 -2.34
C TYR A 203 -6.78 10.21 -2.75
N LEU A 204 -5.66 10.07 -2.07
CA LEU A 204 -4.80 8.89 -2.09
C LEU A 204 -4.86 8.21 -0.72
N ALA A 205 -4.69 6.90 -0.70
CA ALA A 205 -4.44 6.11 0.50
C ALA A 205 -2.93 5.94 0.71
N GLY A 206 -2.54 6.05 1.97
CA GLY A 206 -1.19 5.73 2.43
C GLY A 206 -1.08 4.32 2.98
N ASN A 207 0.09 3.97 3.51
CA ASN A 207 0.28 2.65 4.08
C ASN A 207 -0.49 2.44 5.39
N HIS A 208 -0.65 3.47 6.22
CA HIS A 208 -1.43 3.38 7.45
C HIS A 208 -2.92 3.13 7.14
N ASP A 209 -3.43 3.78 6.08
CA ASP A 209 -4.80 3.59 5.63
C ASP A 209 -5.02 2.16 5.14
N ARG A 210 -4.09 1.67 4.30
CA ARG A 210 -4.16 0.33 3.71
C ARG A 210 -3.89 -0.78 4.70
N TRP A 211 -3.29 -0.53 5.87
CA TRP A 211 -3.22 -1.53 6.93
C TRP A 211 -4.60 -1.91 7.46
N LEU A 212 -5.53 -0.96 7.55
CA LEU A 212 -6.90 -1.25 7.95
C LEU A 212 -7.62 -2.06 6.87
N TRP A 213 -7.46 -1.70 5.60
CA TRP A 213 -7.98 -2.47 4.47
C TRP A 213 -7.43 -3.91 4.46
N GLN A 214 -6.11 -4.08 4.62
CA GLN A 214 -5.47 -5.41 4.64
C GLN A 214 -5.95 -6.31 5.79
N MET A 215 -6.32 -5.74 6.94
CA MET A 215 -6.73 -6.52 8.12
C MET A 215 -8.23 -6.73 8.23
N ALA A 216 -9.03 -5.78 7.74
CA ALA A 216 -10.47 -5.74 7.98
C ALA A 216 -11.32 -5.49 6.73
N GLY A 217 -10.71 -5.31 5.54
CA GLY A 217 -11.42 -4.98 4.30
C GLY A 217 -12.03 -3.58 4.26
N VAL A 218 -11.70 -2.71 5.23
CA VAL A 218 -12.27 -1.36 5.34
C VAL A 218 -11.36 -0.35 4.66
N ASP A 219 -11.79 0.19 3.52
CA ASP A 219 -11.15 1.30 2.83
C ASP A 219 -11.89 2.62 3.12
N TYR A 220 -11.59 3.18 4.30
CA TYR A 220 -12.26 4.40 4.76
C TYR A 220 -11.86 5.66 3.97
N VAL A 221 -10.76 5.60 3.20
CA VAL A 221 -10.33 6.69 2.33
C VAL A 221 -11.18 6.72 1.07
N ARG A 222 -11.43 5.55 0.47
CA ARG A 222 -12.40 5.41 -0.63
C ARG A 222 -13.80 5.87 -0.20
N GLU A 223 -14.28 5.42 0.97
CA GLU A 223 -15.56 5.87 1.54
C GLU A 223 -15.62 7.40 1.68
N ALA A 224 -14.53 8.04 2.13
CA ALA A 224 -14.47 9.49 2.28
C ALA A 224 -14.44 10.21 0.92
N ALA A 225 -13.73 9.66 -0.07
CA ALA A 225 -13.67 10.20 -1.43
C ALA A 225 -15.05 10.14 -2.11
N GLU A 226 -15.73 9.00 -2.03
CA GLU A 226 -17.10 8.82 -2.51
C GLU A 226 -18.07 9.80 -1.83
N ALA A 227 -18.01 9.91 -0.50
CA ALA A 227 -18.86 10.84 0.26
C ALA A 227 -18.60 12.31 -0.11
N ALA A 228 -17.37 12.66 -0.48
CA ALA A 228 -17.01 13.98 -0.96
C ALA A 228 -17.29 14.20 -2.46
N GLY A 229 -17.68 13.15 -3.19
CA GLY A 229 -17.86 13.19 -4.65
C GLY A 229 -16.56 13.49 -5.39
N ARG A 230 -15.42 12.96 -4.91
CA ARG A 230 -14.09 13.22 -5.47
C ARG A 230 -13.40 11.93 -5.91
N PRO A 231 -12.47 12.00 -6.89
CA PRO A 231 -11.67 10.86 -7.30
C PRO A 231 -10.87 10.23 -6.15
N TYR A 232 -10.85 8.90 -6.14
CA TYR A 232 -9.97 8.10 -5.32
C TYR A 232 -8.88 7.48 -6.21
N LEU A 233 -7.62 7.85 -5.96
CA LEU A 233 -6.48 7.45 -6.79
C LEU A 233 -5.69 6.28 -6.19
N GLY A 234 -6.29 5.51 -5.29
CA GLY A 234 -5.60 4.38 -4.66
C GLY A 234 -4.31 4.81 -3.96
N TYR A 235 -3.18 4.18 -4.28
CA TYR A 235 -1.86 4.57 -3.77
C TYR A 235 -1.22 5.77 -4.49
N GLY A 236 -1.73 6.11 -5.67
CA GLY A 236 -1.21 7.15 -6.53
C GLY A 236 -1.67 6.99 -7.98
N GLY A 237 -1.56 8.09 -8.74
CA GLY A 237 -2.05 8.17 -10.10
C GLY A 237 -1.76 9.52 -10.75
N ILE A 238 -2.38 9.75 -11.90
CA ILE A 238 -2.30 11.00 -12.64
C ILE A 238 -3.55 11.83 -12.34
N LEU A 239 -3.34 13.09 -11.95
CA LEU A 239 -4.39 14.08 -11.78
C LEU A 239 -4.20 15.19 -12.81
N TRP A 240 -5.14 15.28 -13.75
CA TRP A 240 -5.24 16.41 -14.66
C TRP A 240 -6.06 17.52 -14.02
N ILE A 241 -5.47 18.70 -13.88
CA ILE A 241 -6.13 19.86 -13.32
C ILE A 241 -6.34 20.87 -14.43
N HIS A 242 -7.60 21.17 -14.73
CA HIS A 242 -7.97 22.22 -15.68
C HIS A 242 -8.28 23.51 -14.94
N VAL A 243 -7.63 24.57 -15.38
CA VAL A 243 -7.80 25.93 -14.85
C VAL A 243 -7.92 26.85 -16.05
N GLY A 244 -9.10 27.43 -16.26
CA GLY A 244 -9.34 28.27 -17.45
C GLY A 244 -9.11 27.50 -18.76
N GLU A 245 -8.16 27.97 -19.56
CA GLU A 245 -7.78 27.36 -20.85
C GLU A 245 -6.58 26.40 -20.71
N GLN A 246 -6.00 26.28 -19.51
CA GLN A 246 -4.80 25.50 -19.24
C GLN A 246 -5.13 24.15 -18.62
N ARG A 247 -4.35 23.14 -18.99
CA ARG A 247 -4.43 21.77 -18.46
C ARG A 247 -3.07 21.34 -17.92
N TYR A 248 -3.00 21.06 -16.62
CA TYR A 248 -1.79 20.66 -15.93
C TYR A 248 -1.81 19.17 -15.59
N LYS A 249 -0.70 18.48 -15.85
CA LYS A 249 -0.47 17.08 -15.46
C LYS A 249 0.25 17.04 -14.12
N VAL A 250 -0.45 16.60 -13.08
CA VAL A 250 0.10 16.39 -11.74
C VAL A 250 0.13 14.90 -11.45
N ILE A 251 1.31 14.33 -11.22
CA ILE A 251 1.43 12.92 -10.79
C ILE A 251 1.61 12.88 -9.28
N VAL A 252 0.76 12.13 -8.61
CA VAL A 252 0.71 12.05 -7.15
C VAL A 252 0.85 10.61 -6.70
N TRP A 253 1.70 10.35 -5.73
CA TRP A 253 1.83 9.02 -5.09
C TRP A 253 2.06 9.21 -3.61
N HIS A 254 1.50 8.35 -2.76
CA HIS A 254 1.83 8.38 -1.33
C HIS A 254 3.32 8.06 -1.12
N ASP A 255 3.79 6.98 -1.74
CA ASP A 255 5.22 6.67 -1.88
C ASP A 255 5.48 5.96 -3.21
N TYR A 256 6.74 6.00 -3.66
CA TYR A 256 7.15 5.35 -4.88
C TYR A 256 8.52 4.66 -4.75
N PRO A 257 8.75 3.51 -5.42
CA PRO A 257 10.02 2.81 -5.40
C PRO A 257 11.24 3.67 -5.77
N GLY A 258 12.42 3.24 -5.29
CA GLY A 258 13.70 3.89 -5.58
C GLY A 258 14.05 5.07 -4.67
N ARG A 259 13.65 5.01 -3.39
CA ARG A 259 14.12 5.95 -2.36
C ARG A 259 15.65 5.94 -2.26
N SER A 260 16.24 7.10 -2.00
CA SER A 260 17.69 7.23 -1.79
C SER A 260 17.99 8.14 -0.59
N ALA A 261 18.94 7.73 0.24
CA ALA A 261 19.36 8.52 1.40
C ALA A 261 20.22 9.75 1.02
N ILE A 262 20.86 9.72 -0.15
CA ILE A 262 21.75 10.79 -0.64
C ILE A 262 21.09 11.66 -1.72
N ASN A 263 20.10 11.12 -2.45
CA ASN A 263 19.33 11.86 -3.44
C ASN A 263 17.84 11.78 -3.08
N PRO A 264 17.34 12.69 -2.22
CA PRO A 264 15.97 12.64 -1.72
C PRO A 264 14.88 12.70 -2.80
N GLY A 265 15.20 13.16 -4.02
CA GLY A 265 14.30 13.25 -5.16
C GLY A 265 14.32 12.04 -6.11
N ASN A 266 15.06 10.97 -5.78
CA ASN A 266 15.29 9.87 -6.73
C ASN A 266 14.01 9.11 -7.09
N ASN A 267 13.07 8.94 -6.15
CA ASN A 267 11.79 8.30 -6.43
C ASN A 267 10.87 9.17 -7.29
N GLN A 268 10.88 10.51 -7.15
CA GLN A 268 10.18 11.39 -8.09
C GLN A 268 10.71 11.26 -9.52
N ARG A 269 12.04 11.16 -9.68
CA ARG A 269 12.67 10.93 -10.99
C ARG A 269 12.19 9.64 -11.64
N ARG A 270 12.02 8.59 -10.84
CA ARG A 270 11.46 7.31 -11.31
C ARG A 270 9.99 7.45 -11.72
N VAL A 271 9.17 8.14 -10.93
CA VAL A 271 7.78 8.44 -11.33
C VAL A 271 7.75 9.13 -12.70
N ARG A 272 8.57 10.15 -12.93
CA ARG A 272 8.63 10.81 -14.25
C ARG A 272 9.08 9.89 -15.38
N ALA A 273 10.00 8.96 -15.09
CA ALA A 273 10.44 7.99 -16.09
C ALA A 273 9.32 6.99 -16.43
N ASP A 274 8.58 6.52 -15.42
CA ASP A 274 7.58 5.46 -15.56
C ASP A 274 6.26 5.98 -16.15
N TYR A 275 5.86 7.22 -15.83
CA TYR A 275 4.58 7.84 -16.24
C TYR A 275 4.73 8.89 -17.34
N GLY A 276 5.94 9.07 -17.87
CA GLY A 276 6.31 10.15 -18.78
C GLY A 276 6.37 11.52 -18.08
N GLY A 277 6.82 12.54 -18.81
CA GLY A 277 6.90 13.92 -18.31
C GLY A 277 5.60 14.40 -17.65
N ALA A 278 5.74 15.31 -16.70
CA ALA A 278 4.65 15.95 -15.97
C ALA A 278 5.09 17.33 -15.49
N ASP A 279 4.12 18.24 -15.34
CA ASP A 279 4.38 19.58 -14.80
C ASP A 279 4.83 19.48 -13.33
N VAL A 280 4.17 18.58 -12.58
CA VAL A 280 4.40 18.39 -11.15
C VAL A 280 4.37 16.92 -10.79
N VAL A 281 5.35 16.47 -10.00
CA VAL A 281 5.34 15.17 -9.31
C VAL A 281 5.37 15.40 -7.81
N VAL A 282 4.43 14.82 -7.07
CA VAL A 282 4.33 14.96 -5.62
C VAL A 282 4.32 13.60 -4.93
N LEU A 283 5.20 13.45 -3.95
CA LEU A 283 5.23 12.28 -3.05
C LEU A 283 4.87 12.67 -1.60
N ALA A 284 4.74 11.67 -0.73
CA ALA A 284 4.50 11.85 0.71
C ALA A 284 5.36 10.87 1.53
N HIS A 285 4.83 10.34 2.64
CA HIS A 285 5.29 9.17 3.39
C HIS A 285 6.59 9.33 4.21
N LEU A 286 7.59 10.02 3.67
CA LEU A 286 8.90 10.16 4.33
C LEU A 286 8.93 11.25 5.40
N HIS A 287 7.80 11.92 5.64
CA HIS A 287 7.63 12.93 6.68
C HIS A 287 8.59 14.13 6.54
N ASN A 288 9.15 14.32 5.34
CA ASN A 288 10.11 15.36 5.05
C ASN A 288 9.72 16.16 3.81
N ASN A 289 9.58 17.48 3.97
CA ASN A 289 9.24 18.34 2.86
C ASN A 289 10.42 18.47 1.88
N TYR A 290 10.15 18.34 0.58
CA TYR A 290 11.15 18.42 -0.48
C TYR A 290 10.64 19.25 -1.66
N ARG A 291 11.56 19.96 -2.32
CA ARG A 291 11.32 20.70 -3.57
C ARG A 291 12.56 20.62 -4.45
N GLN A 292 12.38 20.30 -5.73
CA GLN A 292 13.38 20.45 -6.78
C GLN A 292 12.67 20.85 -8.08
N GLU A 293 13.32 21.68 -8.88
CA GLU A 293 12.84 22.09 -10.20
C GLU A 293 13.95 21.86 -11.22
N GLY A 294 13.58 21.75 -12.48
CA GLY A 294 14.53 21.66 -13.58
C GLY A 294 13.83 21.48 -14.92
N THR A 295 14.65 21.26 -15.95
CA THR A 295 14.16 21.13 -17.33
C THR A 295 14.57 19.76 -17.89
N THR A 296 13.67 19.17 -18.67
CA THR A 296 13.92 17.99 -19.50
C THR A 296 13.62 18.32 -20.96
N PRO A 297 14.00 17.48 -21.93
CA PRO A 297 13.55 17.65 -23.32
C PRO A 297 12.02 17.68 -23.47
N ALA A 298 11.27 17.12 -22.50
CA ALA A 298 9.81 17.15 -22.50
C ALA A 298 9.22 18.43 -21.89
N GLY A 299 10.05 19.32 -21.33
CA GLY A 299 9.62 20.55 -20.65
C GLY A 299 10.19 20.70 -19.24
N ASP A 300 9.82 21.82 -18.61
CA ASP A 300 10.10 22.09 -17.20
C ASP A 300 9.31 21.15 -16.30
N TYR A 301 9.88 20.83 -15.13
CA TYR A 301 9.24 19.97 -14.15
C TYR A 301 9.47 20.48 -12.73
N LEU A 302 8.54 20.10 -11.86
CA LEU A 302 8.61 20.34 -10.44
C LEU A 302 8.44 19.04 -9.66
N ASP A 303 9.38 18.76 -8.77
CA ASP A 303 9.32 17.66 -7.81
C ASP A 303 9.03 18.19 -6.41
N LEU A 304 8.01 17.63 -5.76
CA LEU A 304 7.60 17.99 -4.42
C LEU A 304 7.52 16.76 -3.52
N ARG A 305 7.55 17.00 -2.20
CA ARG A 305 7.09 16.04 -1.19
C ARG A 305 6.35 16.77 -0.07
N SER A 306 5.20 16.23 0.33
CA SER A 306 4.49 16.73 1.51
C SER A 306 5.25 16.45 2.79
N GLY A 307 5.05 17.33 3.77
CA GLY A 307 5.50 17.13 5.14
C GLY A 307 4.63 16.12 5.90
N THR A 308 4.68 16.19 7.23
CA THR A 308 3.80 15.44 8.15
C THR A 308 3.39 16.32 9.32
N TYR A 309 2.24 16.03 9.93
CA TYR A 309 1.88 16.59 11.23
C TYR A 309 2.41 15.76 12.41
N LYS A 310 2.94 14.56 12.16
CA LYS A 310 3.57 13.70 13.17
C LYS A 310 5.01 14.13 13.44
N MET A 311 5.16 15.01 14.41
CA MET A 311 6.42 15.69 14.72
C MET A 311 7.51 14.75 15.24
N ARG A 312 7.11 13.62 15.81
CA ARG A 312 8.02 12.58 16.29
C ARG A 312 7.43 11.20 16.05
N ASP A 313 8.28 10.28 15.58
CA ASP A 313 7.90 8.89 15.38
C ASP A 313 8.91 7.95 16.08
N ASP A 314 8.56 7.47 17.28
CA ASP A 314 9.39 6.51 18.02
C ASP A 314 9.59 5.17 17.28
N HIS A 315 8.64 4.76 16.42
CA HIS A 315 8.76 3.53 15.62
C HIS A 315 9.76 3.70 14.47
N ALA A 316 9.74 4.86 13.79
CA ALA A 316 10.78 5.22 12.83
C ALA A 316 12.13 5.42 13.52
N ALA A 317 12.16 6.05 14.70
CA ALA A 317 13.37 6.31 15.46
C ALA A 317 14.11 5.01 15.85
N GLN A 318 13.38 3.96 16.23
CA GLN A 318 13.96 2.64 16.53
C GLN A 318 14.66 2.00 15.32
N ARG A 319 14.24 2.31 14.09
CA ARG A 319 14.72 1.65 12.86
C ARG A 319 15.74 2.46 12.09
N ALA A 320 15.62 3.78 12.08
CA ALA A 320 16.38 4.66 11.20
C ALA A 320 16.95 5.91 11.90
N GLY A 321 16.86 5.98 13.24
CA GLY A 321 17.25 7.13 14.04
C GLY A 321 16.16 8.21 14.12
N ALA A 322 16.15 8.99 15.21
CA ALA A 322 15.14 10.02 15.43
C ALA A 322 15.27 11.13 14.37
N LYS A 323 14.22 11.33 13.59
CA LYS A 323 14.05 12.48 12.70
C LYS A 323 12.77 13.18 13.08
N ALA A 324 12.85 14.51 13.24
CA ALA A 324 11.67 15.32 13.46
C ALA A 324 10.83 15.36 12.17
N GLY A 325 9.51 15.30 12.32
CA GLY A 325 8.58 15.55 11.23
C GLY A 325 8.69 16.99 10.74
N ASP A 326 8.51 17.19 9.44
CA ASP A 326 8.47 18.50 8.81
C ASP A 326 7.01 18.90 8.55
N PRO A 327 6.43 19.90 9.24
CA PRO A 327 5.00 20.20 9.16
C PRO A 327 4.60 21.04 7.93
N ARG A 328 5.54 21.30 7.03
CA ARG A 328 5.30 22.15 5.85
C ARG A 328 4.63 21.36 4.74
N MET A 329 3.47 21.83 4.29
CA MET A 329 2.76 21.26 3.14
C MET A 329 3.03 22.14 1.90
N PRO A 330 3.47 21.56 0.78
CA PRO A 330 3.79 22.33 -0.40
C PRO A 330 2.51 22.82 -1.11
N LEU A 331 2.63 24.01 -1.69
CA LEU A 331 1.62 24.67 -2.52
C LEU A 331 2.15 24.75 -3.94
N ILE A 332 1.29 24.45 -4.92
CA ILE A 332 1.47 24.95 -6.28
C ILE A 332 0.43 26.02 -6.59
N ILE A 333 0.81 26.99 -7.42
CA ILE A 333 -0.09 27.96 -8.04
C ILE A 333 -0.17 27.62 -9.53
N LEU A 334 -1.38 27.61 -10.07
CA LEU A 334 -1.72 27.30 -11.45
C LEU A 334 -2.43 28.50 -12.07
N TRP A 335 -2.14 28.82 -13.32
CA TRP A 335 -2.67 29.99 -14.01
C TRP A 335 -3.77 29.61 -15.01
N PRO A 336 -4.82 30.43 -15.16
CA PRO A 336 -5.94 30.12 -16.05
C PRO A 336 -5.63 30.40 -17.53
N ASP A 337 -4.64 31.23 -17.83
CA ASP A 337 -4.35 31.83 -19.14
C ASP A 337 -2.90 31.61 -19.60
N GLU A 338 -2.04 31.08 -18.74
CA GLU A 338 -0.63 30.79 -19.03
C GLU A 338 -0.24 29.42 -18.48
N HIS A 339 0.45 28.57 -19.25
CA HIS A 339 0.94 27.27 -18.78
C HIS A 339 2.16 27.45 -17.85
N LEU A 340 1.91 28.01 -16.67
CA LEU A 340 2.91 28.31 -15.64
C LEU A 340 2.58 27.59 -14.33
N VAL A 341 3.61 27.16 -13.61
CA VAL A 341 3.47 26.58 -12.27
C VAL A 341 4.48 27.23 -11.33
N TRP A 342 4.00 27.81 -10.23
CA TRP A 342 4.85 28.25 -9.13
C TRP A 342 4.68 27.33 -7.95
N ALA A 343 5.73 27.21 -7.14
CA ALA A 343 5.74 26.27 -6.05
C ALA A 343 6.39 26.83 -4.80
N PHE A 344 5.73 26.62 -3.68
CA PHE A 344 6.22 26.97 -2.36
C PHE A 344 6.29 25.72 -1.49
N ARG A 345 7.33 25.63 -0.66
CA ARG A 345 7.51 24.51 0.27
C ARG A 345 6.47 24.49 1.39
N ASP A 346 5.94 25.66 1.73
CA ASP A 346 5.02 25.86 2.85
C ASP A 346 3.92 26.84 2.46
N PHE A 347 2.71 26.33 2.25
CA PHE A 347 1.54 27.14 1.90
C PHE A 347 1.12 28.08 3.06
N ALA A 348 1.35 27.65 4.30
CA ALA A 348 0.85 28.34 5.50
C ALA A 348 1.80 29.48 5.93
N HIS A 349 2.98 29.60 5.32
CA HIS A 349 3.86 30.71 5.59
C HIS A 349 3.14 32.04 5.26
N PRO A 350 3.05 33.03 6.19
CA PRO A 350 2.20 34.20 6.01
C PRO A 350 2.45 34.98 4.73
N LYS A 351 3.72 35.12 4.32
CA LYS A 351 4.07 35.79 3.06
C LYS A 351 3.63 35.01 1.82
N VAL A 352 3.67 33.67 1.86
CA VAL A 352 3.25 32.82 0.74
C VAL A 352 1.74 32.92 0.57
N LEU A 353 0.99 32.76 1.66
CA LEU A 353 -0.47 32.88 1.63
C LEU A 353 -0.91 34.29 1.18
N ALA A 354 -0.29 35.34 1.71
CA ALA A 354 -0.57 36.71 1.29
C ALA A 354 -0.22 36.96 -0.19
N THR A 355 0.84 36.32 -0.71
CA THR A 355 1.22 36.41 -2.12
C THR A 355 0.14 35.76 -2.99
N PHE A 356 -0.32 34.56 -2.65
CA PHE A 356 -1.39 33.88 -3.37
C PHE A 356 -2.70 34.67 -3.38
N ILE A 357 -3.12 35.19 -2.23
CA ILE A 357 -4.32 36.03 -2.10
C ILE A 357 -4.19 37.28 -2.97
N SER A 358 -3.07 38.00 -2.88
CA SER A 358 -2.81 39.21 -3.68
C SER A 358 -2.79 38.93 -5.18
N LEU A 359 -2.21 37.80 -5.62
CA LEU A 359 -2.24 37.39 -7.02
C LEU A 359 -3.69 37.21 -7.50
N ARG A 360 -4.54 36.54 -6.73
CA ARG A 360 -5.96 36.36 -7.08
C ARG A 360 -6.73 37.67 -7.13
N GLU A 361 -6.53 38.56 -6.15
CA GLU A 361 -7.17 39.88 -6.11
C GLU A 361 -6.78 40.74 -7.33
N GLN A 362 -5.50 40.73 -7.71
CA GLN A 362 -5.01 41.45 -8.89
C GLN A 362 -5.55 40.87 -10.20
N TYR A 363 -5.70 39.55 -10.29
CA TYR A 363 -6.31 38.90 -11.45
C TYR A 363 -7.81 39.24 -11.57
N GLY A 364 -8.57 39.16 -10.47
CA GLY A 364 -9.99 39.53 -10.46
C GLY A 364 -10.26 41.01 -10.75
N GLY A 365 -9.30 41.89 -10.45
CA GLY A 365 -9.38 43.33 -10.77
C GLY A 365 -9.02 43.68 -12.21
N LYS A 366 -8.33 42.79 -12.94
CA LYS A 366 -8.03 42.96 -14.36
C LYS A 366 -9.15 42.33 -15.19
N GLY A 367 -10.17 43.14 -15.53
CA GLY A 367 -10.94 42.86 -16.74
C GLY A 367 -9.95 42.67 -17.89
N ARG A 368 -10.02 41.50 -18.55
CA ARG A 368 -9.18 41.06 -19.68
C ARG A 368 -8.56 42.24 -20.42
N VAL A 369 -7.28 42.51 -20.17
CA VAL A 369 -6.53 43.37 -21.09
C VAL A 369 -6.27 42.48 -22.30
N ALA A 370 -7.05 42.76 -23.34
CA ALA A 370 -7.04 42.11 -24.64
C ALA A 370 -5.69 42.22 -25.35
#